data_AF-A0A0G1IIF7-F1
#
_entry.id   AF-A0A0G1IIF7-F1
#
_cell.length_a   1.000
_cell.length_b   1.000
_cell.length_c   1.000
_cell.angle_alpha   90.00
_cell.angle_beta   90.00
_cell.angle_gamma   90.00
#
_symmetry.space_group_name_H-M   'P 1'
#
loop_
_entity.id
_entity.type
_entity.pdbx_description
1 polymer ?
#
loop_
_entity_poly.entity_id
_entity_poly.type
_entity_poly.pdbx_seq_one_letter_code
_entity_poly.pdbx_strand_id
1 'polypeptide(L)' 'MLPLELIKKYYPNASEEELKDIQEVVYLLACAVMQQFYGSKWMGDFEESDPDEK' A
#
# COMPACT_ATOMS: atom_id res chain seq x y z
N MET A 1 4.09 -1.31 2.69
CA MET A 1 2.87 -2.09 2.35
C MET A 1 2.14 -2.51 3.62
N LEU A 2 0.81 -2.64 3.57
CA LEU A 2 -0.05 -2.99 4.71
C LEU A 2 0.30 -4.38 5.27
N PRO A 3 0.51 -4.58 6.58
CA PRO A 3 0.90 -5.90 7.10
C PRO A 3 -0.16 -6.98 6.81
N LEU A 4 0.27 -8.16 6.32
CA LEU A 4 -0.64 -9.27 5.99
C LEU A 4 -1.44 -9.74 7.22
N GLU A 5 -0.82 -9.71 8.41
CA GLU A 5 -1.50 -10.02 9.68
C GLU A 5 -2.68 -9.09 9.98
N LEU A 6 -2.65 -7.85 9.47
CA LEU A 6 -3.77 -6.92 9.61
C LEU A 6 -4.91 -7.31 8.65
N ILE A 7 -4.57 -7.72 7.43
CA ILE A 7 -5.52 -8.15 6.39
C ILE A 7 -6.19 -9.47 6.79
N LYS A 8 -5.41 -10.41 7.34
CA LYS A 8 -5.87 -11.72 7.80
C LYS A 8 -6.94 -11.64 8.89
N LYS A 9 -6.99 -10.57 9.68
CA LYS A 9 -8.09 -10.31 10.63
C LYS A 9 -9.44 -10.17 9.94
N TYR A 10 -9.47 -9.64 8.71
CA TYR A 10 -10.68 -9.44 7.91
C TYR A 10 -10.94 -10.62 6.96
N TYR A 11 -9.87 -11.30 6.54
CA TYR A 11 -9.92 -12.46 5.64
C TYR A 11 -9.26 -13.69 6.30
N PRO A 12 -9.87 -14.27 7.36
CA PRO A 12 -9.23 -15.30 8.17
C PRO A 12 -8.98 -16.62 7.45
N ASN A 13 -9.74 -16.88 6.38
CA ASN A 13 -9.68 -18.12 5.60
C ASN A 13 -8.88 -17.96 4.30
N ALA A 14 -8.38 -16.77 3.99
CA ALA A 14 -7.59 -16.52 2.79
C ALA A 14 -6.20 -17.15 2.93
N SER A 15 -5.73 -17.74 1.83
CA SER A 15 -4.36 -18.19 1.67
C SER A 15 -3.37 -17.02 1.68
N GLU A 16 -2.09 -17.30 1.88
CA GLU A 16 -1.07 -16.25 1.87
C GLU A 16 -0.98 -15.53 0.52
N GLU A 17 -1.23 -16.24 -0.59
CA GLU A 17 -1.29 -15.69 -1.94
C GLU A 17 -2.45 -14.70 -2.08
N GLU A 18 -3.66 -15.11 -1.71
CA GLU A 18 -4.84 -14.23 -1.72
C GLU A 18 -4.66 -13.01 -0.82
N LEU A 19 -3.97 -13.15 0.32
CA LEU A 19 -3.67 -12.03 1.21
C LEU A 19 -2.71 -11.02 0.56
N LYS A 20 -1.75 -11.48 -0.26
CA LYS A 20 -0.85 -10.61 -1.04
C LYS A 20 -1.59 -9.89 -2.16
N ASP A 21 -2.48 -10.59 -2.85
CA ASP A 21 -3.32 -9.96 -3.90
C ASP A 21 -4.21 -8.86 -3.30
N ILE A 22 -4.82 -9.12 -2.14
CA ILE A 22 -5.61 -8.12 -1.41
C ILE A 22 -4.72 -6.94 -0.98
N GLN A 23 -3.51 -7.22 -0.48
CA GLN A 23 -2.54 -6.19 -0.08
C GLN A 23 -2.20 -5.25 -1.25
N GLU A 24 -1.97 -5.81 -2.44
CA GLU A 24 -1.65 -5.05 -3.65
C GLU A 24 -2.85 -4.20 -4.10
N VAL A 25 -4.05 -4.76 -4.14
CA VAL A 25 -5.27 -4.02 -4.52
C VAL A 25 -5.52 -2.85 -3.57
N VAL A 26 -5.39 -3.07 -2.26
CA VAL A 26 -5.58 -2.00 -1.26
C VAL A 26 -4.52 -0.91 -1.41
N TYR A 27 -3.27 -1.29 -1.68
CA TYR A 27 -2.21 -0.34 -1.96
C TYR A 27 -2.52 0.52 -3.19
N LEU A 28 -2.87 -0.10 -4.32
CA LEU A 28 -3.19 0.61 -5.56
C LEU A 28 -4.41 1.53 -5.39
N LEU A 29 -5.43 1.09 -4.67
CA LEU A 29 -6.61 1.91 -4.37
C LEU A 29 -6.23 3.12 -3.51
N ALA A 30 -5.41 2.93 -2.46
CA ALA A 30 -4.93 4.02 -1.64
C ALA A 30 -4.13 5.03 -2.47
N CYS A 31 -3.25 4.55 -3.35
CA CYS A 31 -2.51 5.41 -4.28
C CYS A 31 -3.44 6.20 -5.20
N ALA A 32 -4.45 5.56 -5.78
CA ALA A 32 -5.42 6.23 -6.64
C ALA A 32 -6.22 7.31 -5.89
N VAL A 33 -6.67 7.02 -4.67
CA VAL A 33 -7.36 7.99 -3.80
C VAL A 33 -6.44 9.17 -3.50
N MET A 34 -5.22 8.90 -3.05
CA MET A 34 -4.27 9.96 -2.71
C MET A 34 -3.92 10.80 -3.94
N GLN A 35 -3.72 10.20 -5.10
CA GLN A 35 -3.51 10.91 -6.36
C GLN A 35 -4.73 11.78 -6.73
N GLN A 36 -5.96 11.31 -6.51
CA GLN A 36 -7.16 12.07 -6.81
C GLN A 36 -7.29 13.33 -5.93
N PHE A 37 -6.96 13.24 -4.64
CA PHE A 37 -7.14 14.35 -3.70
C PHE A 37 -5.93 15.28 -3.59
N TYR A 38 -4.71 14.75 -3.71
CA TYR A 38 -3.46 15.49 -3.51
C TYR A 38 -2.68 15.72 -4.80
N GLY A 39 -3.13 15.16 -5.93
CA GLY A 39 -2.51 15.32 -7.25
C GLY A 39 -1.14 14.66 -7.36
N SER A 40 -0.45 14.93 -8.47
CA SER A 40 0.88 14.37 -8.77
C SER A 40 1.98 14.76 -7.78
N LYS A 41 1.75 15.80 -6.97
CA LYS A 41 2.70 16.26 -5.94
C LYS A 41 2.89 15.22 -4.83
N TRP A 42 1.89 14.37 -4.56
CA TRP A 42 1.99 13.32 -3.56
C TRP A 42 2.90 12.16 -3.97
N MET A 43 3.03 11.88 -5.27
CA MET A 43 3.92 10.82 -5.77
C MET A 43 5.39 11.27 -5.90
N GLY A 44 5.66 12.59 -5.91
CA GLY A 44 7.00 13.14 -6.17
C GLY A 44 8.03 12.94 -5.06
N ASP A 45 7.60 12.78 -3.81
CA ASP A 45 8.51 12.64 -2.66
C ASP A 45 8.86 11.17 -2.33
N PHE A 46 8.26 10.19 -3.02
CA PHE A 46 8.46 8.77 -2.70
C PHE A 46 9.68 8.15 -3.40
N GLU A 47 10.15 8.73 -4.51
CA GLU A 47 11.40 8.31 -5.18
C GLU A 47 12.66 8.97 -4.59
N GLU A 48 12.53 10.04 -3.78
CA GLU A 48 13.66 10.76 -3.15
C GLU A 48 13.88 10.43 -1.66
N SER A 49 13.12 9.50 -1.10
CA SER A 49 13.33 9.03 0.27
C SER A 49 14.29 7.83 0.29
N ASP A 50 15.56 8.06 -0.06
CA ASP A 50 16.65 7.16 0.29
C ASP A 50 16.71 7.11 1.84
N PRO A 51 16.58 5.93 2.49
CA PRO A 51 16.58 5.82 3.95
C PRO A 51 17.97 5.98 4.59
N ASP A 52 18.94 6.54 3.86
CA ASP A 52 20.34 6.74 4.27
C ASP A 52 20.75 8.22 4.17
N GLU A 53 20.12 9.10 4.95
CA GLU A 53 20.79 10.32 5.43
C GLU A 53 20.99 10.25 6.95
N LYS A 54 22.28 10.26 7.32
CA LYS A 54 22.88 10.14 8.66
C LYS A 54 22.50 11.25 9.62
#